data_AF-A0A822MTR0-F1
#
_entry.id   AF-A0A822MTR0-F1
#
_cell.length_a   1.000
_cell.length_b   1.000
_cell.length_c   1.000
_cell.angle_alpha   90.00
_cell.angle_beta   90.00
_cell.angle_gamma   90.00
#
_symmetry.space_group_name_H-M   'P 1'
#
loop_
_entity.id
_entity.type
_entity.pdbx_description
1 polymer ?
#
loop_
_entity_poly.entity_id
_entity_poly.type
_entity_poly.pdbx_seq_one_letter_code
_entity_poly.pdbx_strand_id
1 'polypeptide(L)'
;MNPNIQSALSSKDNIQTKINVGERYRLMHKKIKPGSLWIEVQREAYRVKVTGDVKLRLQNFITKLVESDPSDDQGNPVWHVPFGSRLKAIICEYNRLA
;
A
#
# COMPACT_ATOMS: atom_id res chain seq x y z
N MET A 1 4.30 -12.51 -9.65
CA MET A 1 3.56 -11.31 -9.19
C MET A 1 2.20 -11.78 -8.72
N ASN A 2 1.79 -11.40 -7.51
CA ASN A 2 0.51 -11.80 -6.92
C ASN A 2 -0.66 -11.32 -7.81
N PRO A 3 -1.60 -12.18 -8.23
CA PRO A 3 -2.69 -11.82 -9.15
C PRO A 3 -3.59 -10.70 -8.65
N ASN A 4 -3.84 -10.62 -7.33
CA ASN A 4 -4.67 -9.57 -6.74
C ASN A 4 -3.97 -8.21 -6.83
N ILE A 5 -2.66 -8.19 -6.61
CA ILE A 5 -1.85 -6.97 -6.73
C ILE A 5 -1.75 -6.54 -8.21
N GLN A 6 -1.52 -7.50 -9.12
CA GLN A 6 -1.48 -7.23 -10.55
C GLN A 6 -2.81 -6.65 -11.06
N SER A 7 -3.94 -7.25 -10.67
CA SER A 7 -5.27 -6.75 -11.00
C SER A 7 -5.53 -5.35 -10.44
N ALA A 8 -5.14 -5.08 -9.20
CA ALA A 8 -5.31 -3.77 -8.57
C ALA A 8 -4.45 -2.66 -9.21
N LEU A 9 -3.30 -3.02 -9.79
CA LEU A 9 -2.39 -2.11 -10.47
C LEU A 9 -2.72 -1.91 -11.95
N SER A 10 -3.57 -2.76 -12.53
CA SER A 10 -4.05 -2.55 -13.90
C SER A 10 -4.69 -1.16 -13.99
N SER A 11 -4.33 -0.41 -15.04
CA SER A 11 -4.78 0.97 -15.29
C SER A 11 -4.40 2.04 -14.24
N LYS A 12 -3.30 1.87 -13.48
CA LYS A 12 -2.80 2.85 -12.49
C LYS A 12 -1.61 3.64 -13.02
N ASP A 13 -1.89 4.68 -13.80
CA ASP A 13 -0.85 5.43 -14.51
C ASP A 13 0.04 6.28 -13.61
N ASN A 14 -0.37 6.58 -12.37
CA ASN A 14 0.43 7.36 -11.42
C ASN A 14 1.33 6.49 -10.54
N ILE A 15 1.30 5.16 -10.69
CA ILE A 15 2.08 4.24 -9.86
C ILE A 15 3.18 3.58 -10.68
N GLN A 16 4.40 3.64 -10.16
CA GLN A 16 5.51 2.78 -10.58
C GLN A 16 5.70 1.67 -9.56
N THR A 17 5.83 0.42 -10.03
CA THR A 17 5.99 -0.75 -9.15
C THR A 17 7.41 -1.30 -9.22
N LYS A 18 8.00 -1.60 -8.07
CA LYS A 18 9.25 -2.36 -7.94
C LYS A 18 8.99 -3.60 -7.08
N ILE A 19 9.38 -4.77 -7.58
CA ILE A 19 9.28 -6.04 -6.85
C ILE A 19 10.64 -6.34 -6.21
N ASN A 20 10.67 -6.63 -4.92
CA ASN A 20 11.86 -7.00 -4.18
C ASN A 20 11.79 -8.46 -3.72
N VAL A 21 12.88 -8.94 -3.10
CA VAL A 21 13.00 -10.29 -2.54
C VAL A 21 11.84 -10.60 -1.60
N GLY A 22 11.33 -11.84 -1.67
CA GLY A 22 10.22 -12.31 -0.85
C GLY A 22 8.85 -11.73 -1.25
N GLU A 23 8.67 -11.39 -2.53
CA GLU A 23 7.42 -10.80 -3.04
C GLU A 23 7.00 -9.52 -2.30
N ARG A 24 7.97 -8.68 -1.97
CA ARG A 24 7.73 -7.37 -1.36
C ARG A 24 7.59 -6.32 -2.45
N TYR A 25 6.37 -5.84 -2.65
CA TYR A 25 6.03 -4.85 -3.66
C TYR A 25 6.21 -3.44 -3.09
N ARG A 26 6.98 -2.61 -3.78
CA ARG A 26 7.08 -1.18 -3.52
C ARG A 26 6.35 -0.43 -4.62
N LEU A 27 5.30 0.28 -4.24
CA LEU A 27 4.56 1.19 -5.11
C LEU A 27 5.04 2.61 -4.85
N MET A 28 5.47 3.28 -5.91
CA MET A 28 6.00 4.64 -5.90
C MET A 28 5.07 5.53 -6.71
N HIS A 29 4.65 6.66 -6.14
CA HIS A 29 3.77 7.60 -6.81
C HIS A 29 4.59 8.55 -7.70
N LYS A 30 4.28 8.64 -8.98
CA LYS A 30 5.07 9.44 -9.94
C LYS A 30 5.17 10.93 -9.58
N LYS A 31 4.17 11.47 -8.87
CA LYS A 31 4.12 12.89 -8.47
C LYS A 31 4.61 13.16 -7.04
N ILE A 32 4.74 12.13 -6.19
CA ILE A 32 5.20 12.29 -4.80
C ILE A 32 6.55 11.60 -4.68
N LYS A 33 7.62 12.39 -4.64
CA LYS A 33 9.00 11.88 -4.59
C LYS A 33 9.33 11.22 -3.24
N PRO A 34 9.05 11.85 -2.08
CA PRO A 34 9.28 11.21 -0.78
C PRO A 34 8.12 10.27 -0.40
N GLY A 35 8.42 8.99 -0.27
CA GLY A 35 7.48 8.00 0.27
C GLY A 35 7.03 6.93 -0.71
N SER A 36 6.47 5.86 -0.17
CA SER A 36 6.02 4.70 -0.95
C SER A 36 4.97 3.91 -0.18
N LEU A 37 4.16 3.17 -0.93
CA LEU A 37 3.26 2.15 -0.38
C LEU A 37 3.94 0.78 -0.58
N TRP A 38 4.21 0.09 0.52
CA TRP A 38 4.83 -1.22 0.55
C TRP A 38 3.79 -2.29 0.87
N ILE A 39 3.81 -3.38 0.11
CA ILE A 39 2.89 -4.50 0.26
C ILE A 39 3.72 -5.78 0.32
N GLU A 40 3.55 -6.53 1.40
CA GLU A 40 4.11 -7.85 1.59
C GLU A 40 2.97 -8.86 1.72
N VAL A 41 3.03 -9.93 0.95
CA VAL A 41 2.00 -10.99 0.98
C VAL A 41 2.33 -11.94 2.12
N GLN A 42 1.39 -12.12 3.04
CA GLN A 42 1.48 -13.11 4.12
C GLN A 42 0.49 -14.25 3.88
N ARG A 43 0.45 -15.24 4.77
CA ARG A 43 -0.38 -16.45 4.61
C ARG A 43 -1.88 -16.13 4.45
N GLU A 44 -2.40 -15.16 5.20
CA GLU A 44 -3.85 -14.85 5.26
C GLU A 44 -4.17 -13.36 5.11
N ALA A 45 -3.15 -12.53 4.91
CA ALA A 45 -3.29 -11.07 4.85
C ALA A 45 -2.18 -10.44 4.02
N TYR A 46 -2.32 -9.14 3.75
CA TYR A 46 -1.26 -8.28 3.25
C TYR A 46 -0.73 -7.44 4.39
N ARG A 47 0.59 -7.42 4.58
CA ARG A 47 1.23 -6.42 5.43
C ARG A 47 1.47 -5.17 4.59
N VAL A 48 0.78 -4.09 4.94
CA VAL A 48 0.78 -2.83 4.20
C VAL A 48 1.48 -1.76 5.03
N LYS A 49 2.58 -1.21 4.50
CA LYS A 49 3.39 -0.16 5.14
C LYS A 49 3.40 1.09 4.26
N VAL A 50 3.20 2.27 4.84
CA VAL A 50 3.34 3.56 4.14
C VAL A 50 4.50 4.35 4.72
N THR A 51 5.28 4.99 3.85
CA THR A 51 6.49 5.73 4.27
C THR A 51 6.49 7.15 3.71
N GLY A 52 7.25 8.07 4.33
CA GLY A 52 7.40 9.45 3.84
C GLY A 52 6.08 10.23 3.79
N ASP A 53 5.96 11.16 2.83
CA ASP A 53 4.84 12.13 2.77
C ASP A 53 3.49 11.48 2.51
N VAL A 54 3.49 10.27 1.93
CA VAL A 54 2.25 9.53 1.67
C VAL A 54 1.62 8.98 2.96
N LYS A 55 2.38 8.90 4.06
CA LYS A 55 1.89 8.53 5.40
C LYS A 55 0.74 9.43 5.84
N LEU A 56 0.95 10.74 5.86
CA LEU A 56 -0.04 11.71 6.33
C LEU A 56 -1.33 11.68 5.51
N ARG A 57 -1.21 11.39 4.21
CA ARG A 57 -2.36 11.37 3.29
C ARG A 57 -3.17 10.07 3.38
N LEU A 58 -2.51 8.93 3.62
CA LEU A 58 -3.17 7.63 3.61
C LEU A 58 -3.54 7.10 4.99
N GLN A 59 -2.86 7.49 6.06
CA GLN A 59 -3.02 6.86 7.37
C GLN A 59 -4.48 6.86 7.83
N ASN A 60 -5.14 8.01 7.81
CA ASN A 60 -6.55 8.11 8.22
C ASN A 60 -7.48 7.28 7.33
N PHE A 61 -7.21 7.22 6.02
CA PHE A 61 -8.01 6.41 5.10
C PHE A 61 -7.86 4.92 5.40
N ILE A 62 -6.61 4.44 5.55
CA ILE A 62 -6.34 3.01 5.78
C ILE A 62 -6.88 2.58 7.15
N THR A 63 -6.67 3.35 8.22
CA THR A 63 -7.20 3.06 9.56
C THR A 63 -8.73 2.91 9.53
N LYS A 64 -9.44 3.81 8.83
CA LYS A 64 -10.90 3.71 8.69
C LYS A 64 -11.34 2.51 7.86
N LEU A 65 -10.61 2.19 6.79
CA LEU A 65 -10.94 1.08 5.89
C LEU A 65 -10.70 -0.30 6.51
N VAL A 66 -9.62 -0.42 7.30
CA VAL A 66 -9.21 -1.66 7.96
C VAL A 66 -9.88 -1.80 9.33
N GLU A 67 -10.43 -0.71 9.88
CA GLU A 67 -11.05 -0.66 11.21
C GLU A 67 -10.06 -1.04 12.32
N SER A 68 -8.78 -0.72 12.12
CA SER A 68 -7.71 -0.98 13.07
C SER A 68 -6.65 0.11 13.03
N ASP A 69 -6.07 0.42 14.19
CA ASP A 69 -4.91 1.27 14.27
C ASP A 69 -3.67 0.57 13.68
N PRO A 70 -2.73 1.32 13.08
CA PRO A 70 -1.48 0.77 12.60
C PRO A 70 -0.54 0.42 13.76
N SER A 71 0.30 -0.58 13.56
CA SER A 71 1.53 -0.72 14.34
C SER A 71 2.64 0.20 13.80
N ASP A 72 3.66 0.46 14.62
CA ASP A 72 4.84 1.22 14.20
C ASP A 72 5.97 0.29 13.75
N ASP A 73 6.54 0.57 12.58
CA ASP A 73 7.74 -0.08 12.06
C ASP A 73 8.76 0.99 11.63
N GLN A 74 9.63 1.36 12.58
CA GLN A 74 10.66 2.38 12.42
C GLN A 74 10.06 3.75 12.05
N GLY A 75 9.01 4.17 12.77
CA GLY A 75 8.32 5.44 12.54
C GLY A 75 7.29 5.43 11.41
N ASN A 76 7.06 4.27 10.79
CA ASN A 76 6.14 4.12 9.67
C ASN A 76 4.94 3.25 10.09
N PRO A 77 3.70 3.66 9.79
CA PRO A 77 2.53 2.90 10.17
C PRO A 77 2.34 1.69 9.24
N VAL A 78 1.92 0.59 9.86
CA VAL A 78 1.73 -0.71 9.22
C VAL A 78 0.38 -1.30 9.60
N TRP A 79 -0.34 -1.81 8.61
CA TRP A 79 -1.61 -2.53 8.80
C TRP A 79 -1.50 -3.96 8.28
N HIS A 80 -2.22 -4.87 8.94
CA HIS A 80 -2.53 -6.18 8.40
C HIS A 80 -3.88 -6.09 7.69
N VAL A 81 -3.86 -6.07 6.37
CA VAL A 81 -5.05 -5.93 5.53
C VAL A 81 -5.49 -7.33 5.10
N PRO A 82 -6.65 -7.83 5.56
CA PRO A 82 -7.14 -9.13 5.14
C PRO A 82 -7.29 -9.23 3.62
N PHE A 83 -7.17 -10.45 3.08
CA PHE A 83 -7.43 -10.68 1.66
C PHE A 83 -8.85 -10.24 1.28
N GLY A 84 -8.97 -9.62 0.10
CA GLY A 84 -10.23 -9.07 -0.41
C GLY A 84 -10.06 -7.73 -1.08
N SER A 85 -11.14 -6.95 -1.14
CA SER A 85 -11.22 -5.68 -1.87
C SER A 85 -10.47 -4.52 -1.20
N ARG A 86 -10.16 -4.61 0.10
CA ARG A 86 -9.51 -3.53 0.87
C ARG A 86 -8.17 -3.13 0.28
N LEU A 87 -7.32 -4.09 -0.11
CA LEU A 87 -6.03 -3.76 -0.73
C LEU A 87 -6.20 -2.97 -2.04
N LYS A 88 -7.17 -3.37 -2.87
CA LYS A 88 -7.48 -2.66 -4.12
C LYS A 88 -7.92 -1.23 -3.85
N ALA A 89 -8.73 -0.99 -2.81
CA ALA A 89 -9.14 0.35 -2.42
C ALA A 89 -7.94 1.22 -1.99
N ILE A 90 -7.01 0.67 -1.21
CA ILE A 90 -5.77 1.37 -0.81
C ILE A 90 -4.92 1.74 -2.03
N ILE A 91 -4.72 0.82 -2.98
CA ILE A 91 -3.94 1.08 -4.21
C ILE A 91 -4.64 2.14 -5.07
N CYS A 92 -5.97 2.09 -5.18
CA CYS A 92 -6.75 3.11 -5.89
C CYS A 92 -6.60 4.50 -5.24
N GLU A 93 -6.67 4.58 -3.92
CA GLU A 93 -6.52 5.84 -3.20
C GLU A 93 -5.10 6.39 -3.34
N TYR A 94 -4.10 5.50 -3.23
CA TYR A 94 -2.70 5.87 -3.47
C TYR A 94 -2.47 6.47 -4.86
N ASN A 95 -3.10 5.90 -5.91
CA ASN A 95 -3.00 6.41 -7.29
C ASN A 95 -3.65 7.81 -7.47
N ARG A 96 -4.55 8.21 -6.57
CA ARG A 96 -5.28 9.48 -6.61
C ARG A 96 -4.60 10.60 -5.84
N LEU A 97 -3.46 10.35 -5.17
CA LEU A 97 -2.73 11.34 -4.36
C LEU A 97 -2.04 12.44 -5.21
N ALA A 98 -2.71 12.99 -6.21
CA ALA A 98 -2.24 14.12 -7.00
C ALA A 98 -2.40 15.44 -6.24
#